data_AF-A0A7W1MEK8-F1
#
_entry.id   AF-A0A7W1MEK8-F1
#
_cell.length_a   1.000
_cell.length_b   1.000
_cell.length_c   1.000
_cell.angle_alpha   90.00
_cell.angle_beta   90.00
_cell.angle_gamma   90.00
#
_symmetry.space_group_name_H-M   'P 1'
#
loop_
_entity.id
_entity.type
_entity.pdbx_description
1 polymer ?
#
loop_
_entity_poly.entity_id
_entity_poly.type
_entity_poly.pdbx_seq_one_letter_code
_entity_poly.pdbx_strand_id
1 'polypeptide(L)'
;MQYYNSINQTKRRATREVMVGNVGVGGSNPIRIQSMTTSNTRNVDETADQIMKLADSGCEIVRITVQGIREADACEQIKNILILKGYTIPLVADIHFYPPAAMRVVDFVDKVRINPGNFVDKRASFKIIEYDNASYAEELEKIEEKFTPLIEKCKRLKRSMRIGSNHGSLSDRIMNRYGDTPQGMLESALEFARVCQKNDYHDFIFSMKSSNPQVMVHALS
;
A
#
# COMPACT_ATOMS: atom_id res chain seq x y z
N MET A 1 28.31 -0.52 -6.83
CA MET A 1 27.30 -0.97 -5.84
C MET A 1 27.13 -2.47 -6.00
N GLN A 2 27.26 -3.23 -4.91
CA GLN A 2 27.14 -4.69 -4.95
C GLN A 2 25.68 -5.06 -4.64
N TYR A 3 24.90 -5.29 -5.70
CA TYR A 3 23.43 -5.41 -5.62
C TYR A 3 22.94 -6.72 -4.95
N TYR A 4 23.81 -7.72 -4.76
CA TYR A 4 23.46 -9.01 -4.18
C TYR A 4 24.67 -9.63 -3.46
N ASN A 5 24.41 -10.31 -2.33
CA ASN A 5 25.46 -11.01 -1.58
C ASN A 5 25.90 -12.34 -2.22
N SER A 6 25.15 -12.85 -3.21
CA SER A 6 25.48 -14.08 -3.95
C SER A 6 24.63 -14.16 -5.22
N ILE A 7 25.23 -14.62 -6.32
CA ILE A 7 24.53 -14.95 -7.58
C ILE A 7 23.99 -16.39 -7.60
N ASN A 8 24.49 -17.26 -6.72
CA ASN A 8 24.17 -18.69 -6.70
C ASN A 8 23.31 -19.10 -5.50
N GLN A 9 23.02 -18.16 -4.58
CA GLN A 9 22.28 -18.46 -3.36
C GLN A 9 21.31 -17.32 -3.02
N THR A 10 20.02 -17.65 -2.99
CA THR A 10 18.99 -16.74 -2.52
C THR A 10 19.13 -16.53 -1.02
N LYS A 11 19.51 -15.32 -0.61
CA LYS A 11 19.53 -14.92 0.81
C LYS A 11 18.33 -14.02 1.10
N ARG A 12 17.51 -14.40 2.07
CA ARG A 12 16.39 -13.56 2.52
C ARG A 12 16.93 -12.30 3.19
N ARG A 13 16.48 -11.12 2.76
CA ARG A 13 16.79 -9.85 3.42
C ARG A 13 16.17 -9.85 4.82
N ALA A 14 16.96 -9.51 5.84
CA ALA A 14 16.45 -9.28 7.19
C ALA A 14 15.53 -8.06 7.18
N THR A 15 14.31 -8.23 7.71
CA THR A 15 13.28 -7.19 7.76
C THR A 15 12.54 -7.25 9.08
N ARG A 16 11.91 -6.13 9.46
CA ARG A 16 10.91 -6.10 10.54
C ARG A 16 9.72 -6.98 10.18
N GLU A 17 9.16 -7.66 11.17
CA GLU A 17 7.85 -8.31 11.03
C GLU A 17 6.72 -7.27 11.11
N VAL A 18 5.78 -7.35 10.18
CA VAL A 18 4.56 -6.54 10.17
C VAL A 18 3.37 -7.49 10.11
N MET A 19 2.43 -7.31 11.03
CA MET A 19 1.20 -8.10 11.07
C MET A 19 0.14 -7.55 10.12
N VAL A 20 -0.49 -8.44 9.37
CA VAL A 20 -1.66 -8.18 8.54
C VAL A 20 -2.78 -9.04 9.10
N GLY A 21 -3.60 -8.48 9.99
CA GLY A 21 -4.54 -9.26 10.78
C GLY A 21 -3.77 -10.29 11.63
N ASN A 22 -4.06 -11.57 11.44
CA ASN A 22 -3.35 -12.69 12.06
C ASN A 22 -2.14 -13.22 11.26
N VAL A 23 -1.79 -12.62 10.11
CA VAL A 23 -0.71 -13.09 9.22
C VAL A 23 0.53 -12.22 9.35
N GLY A 24 1.66 -12.80 9.80
CA GLY A 24 2.96 -12.12 9.87
C GLY A 24 3.67 -12.03 8.52
N VAL A 25 4.16 -10.84 8.15
CA VAL A 25 4.92 -10.58 6.91
C VAL A 25 6.30 -10.02 7.26
N GLY A 26 7.37 -10.54 6.64
CA GLY A 26 8.75 -10.15 6.97
C GLY A 26 9.35 -10.97 8.11
N GLY A 27 10.43 -10.50 8.73
CA GLY A 27 11.10 -11.19 9.84
C GLY A 27 11.63 -12.57 9.46
N SER A 28 11.12 -13.61 10.13
CA SER A 28 11.37 -15.03 9.83
C SER A 28 10.18 -15.76 9.19
N ASN A 29 9.03 -15.08 9.00
CA ASN A 29 7.83 -15.67 8.37
C ASN A 29 8.10 -16.13 6.93
N PRO A 30 7.34 -17.10 6.39
CA PRO A 30 7.41 -17.44 4.98
C PRO A 30 7.04 -16.25 4.05
N ILE A 31 7.34 -16.40 2.76
CA ILE A 31 6.81 -15.49 1.74
C ILE A 31 5.30 -15.73 1.66
N ARG A 32 4.50 -14.68 1.89
CA ARG A 32 3.04 -14.79 1.95
C ARG A 32 2.40 -14.68 0.57
N ILE A 33 1.43 -15.55 0.29
CA ILE A 33 0.63 -15.54 -0.93
C ILE A 33 -0.53 -14.56 -0.77
N GLN A 34 -0.66 -13.63 -1.70
CA GLN A 34 -1.76 -12.66 -1.71
C GLN A 34 -2.42 -12.62 -3.08
N SER A 35 -3.73 -12.36 -3.10
CA SER A 35 -4.51 -12.18 -4.32
C SER A 35 -5.39 -10.94 -4.22
N MET A 36 -6.12 -10.63 -5.29
CA MET A 36 -7.03 -9.49 -5.36
C MET A 36 -8.36 -9.93 -5.97
N THR A 37 -9.47 -9.47 -5.40
CA THR A 37 -10.80 -9.71 -5.96
C THR A 37 -10.95 -8.99 -7.31
N THR A 38 -11.80 -9.54 -8.16
CA THR A 38 -12.20 -8.95 -9.45
C THR A 38 -13.67 -8.55 -9.48
N SER A 39 -14.46 -9.10 -8.56
CA SER A 39 -15.85 -8.70 -8.31
C SER A 39 -15.93 -7.21 -7.97
N ASN A 40 -17.08 -6.61 -8.28
CA ASN A 40 -17.38 -5.27 -7.83
C ASN A 40 -17.59 -5.31 -6.31
N THR A 41 -16.77 -4.60 -5.54
CA THR A 41 -16.83 -4.56 -4.07
C THR A 41 -18.22 -4.25 -3.52
N ARG A 42 -19.06 -3.53 -4.26
CA ARG A 42 -20.44 -3.22 -3.87
C ARG A 42 -21.39 -4.42 -3.99
N ASN A 43 -21.03 -5.44 -4.76
CA ASN A 43 -21.69 -6.73 -4.74
C ASN A 43 -21.11 -7.57 -3.60
N VAL A 44 -21.66 -7.36 -2.41
CA VAL A 44 -21.17 -7.90 -1.14
C VAL A 44 -21.09 -9.43 -1.18
N ASP A 45 -22.15 -10.09 -1.63
CA ASP A 45 -22.24 -11.56 -1.63
C ASP A 45 -21.24 -12.16 -2.62
N GLU A 46 -21.19 -11.64 -3.86
CA GLU A 46 -20.23 -12.10 -4.87
C GLU A 46 -18.77 -11.90 -4.42
N THR A 47 -18.49 -10.77 -3.78
CA THR A 47 -17.15 -10.45 -3.28
C THR A 47 -16.77 -11.36 -2.12
N ALA A 48 -17.67 -11.60 -1.17
CA ALA A 48 -17.45 -12.53 -0.07
C ALA A 48 -17.22 -13.96 -0.58
N ASP A 49 -18.02 -14.43 -1.53
CA ASP A 49 -17.87 -15.75 -2.16
C ASP A 49 -16.53 -15.89 -2.89
N GLN A 50 -16.09 -14.85 -3.60
CA GLN A 50 -14.78 -14.85 -4.24
C GLN A 50 -13.64 -14.91 -3.21
N ILE A 51 -13.75 -14.17 -2.10
CA ILE A 51 -12.74 -14.19 -1.03
C ILE A 51 -12.64 -15.57 -0.39
N MET A 52 -13.77 -16.24 -0.12
CA MET A 52 -13.77 -17.61 0.41
C MET A 52 -13.08 -18.58 -0.55
N LYS A 53 -13.41 -18.54 -1.86
CA LYS A 53 -12.73 -19.36 -2.87
C LYS A 53 -11.22 -19.12 -2.93
N LEU A 54 -10.80 -17.86 -2.79
CA LEU A 54 -9.37 -17.52 -2.73
C LEU A 54 -8.71 -18.12 -1.48
N ALA A 55 -9.36 -18.01 -0.32
CA ALA A 55 -8.88 -18.59 0.93
C ALA A 55 -8.75 -20.12 0.85
N ASP A 56 -9.78 -20.80 0.34
CA ASP A 56 -9.80 -22.26 0.15
C ASP A 56 -8.71 -22.75 -0.81
N SER A 57 -8.29 -21.87 -1.73
CA SER A 57 -7.21 -22.13 -2.69
C SER A 57 -5.81 -21.82 -2.13
N GLY A 58 -5.70 -21.46 -0.84
CA GLY A 58 -4.43 -21.17 -0.15
C GLY A 58 -3.95 -19.72 -0.23
N CYS A 59 -4.81 -18.78 -0.63
CA CYS A 59 -4.51 -17.35 -0.49
C CYS A 59 -4.48 -16.98 1.00
N GLU A 60 -3.44 -16.25 1.44
CA GLU A 60 -3.28 -15.88 2.84
C GLU A 60 -3.74 -14.44 3.12
N ILE A 61 -3.78 -13.58 2.11
CA ILE A 61 -4.16 -12.17 2.23
C ILE A 61 -4.92 -11.74 0.98
N VAL A 62 -6.14 -11.20 1.11
CA VAL A 62 -6.94 -10.77 -0.04
C VAL A 62 -7.06 -9.25 -0.10
N ARG A 63 -6.79 -8.70 -1.28
CA ARG A 63 -6.99 -7.27 -1.57
C ARG A 63 -8.33 -7.03 -2.26
N ILE A 64 -8.99 -5.93 -1.89
CA ILE A 64 -10.28 -5.49 -2.42
C ILE A 64 -10.16 -4.04 -2.87
N THR A 65 -10.71 -3.70 -4.04
CA THR A 65 -10.72 -2.31 -4.55
C THR A 65 -11.66 -1.44 -3.72
N VAL A 66 -11.20 -0.28 -3.26
CA VAL A 66 -12.04 0.69 -2.52
C VAL A 66 -11.83 2.08 -3.12
N GLN A 67 -12.84 2.57 -3.84
CA GLN A 67 -12.77 3.85 -4.56
C GLN A 67 -13.55 4.97 -3.88
N GLY A 68 -14.58 4.64 -3.09
CA GLY A 68 -15.41 5.60 -2.38
C GLY A 68 -15.96 5.06 -1.05
N ILE A 69 -16.82 5.85 -0.42
CA ILE A 69 -17.47 5.47 0.86
C ILE A 69 -18.34 4.23 0.69
N ARG A 70 -19.03 4.07 -0.44
CA ARG A 70 -19.92 2.93 -0.68
C ARG A 70 -19.17 1.60 -0.70
N GLU A 71 -17.99 1.55 -1.31
CA GLU A 71 -17.12 0.37 -1.28
C GLU A 71 -16.54 0.14 0.12
N ALA A 72 -16.22 1.21 0.85
CA ALA A 72 -15.75 1.11 2.24
C ALA A 72 -16.82 0.53 3.17
N ASP A 73 -18.08 0.95 3.03
CA ASP A 73 -19.23 0.40 3.76
C ASP A 73 -19.51 -1.05 3.35
N ALA A 74 -19.37 -1.39 2.06
CA ALA A 74 -19.50 -2.78 1.61
C ALA A 74 -18.44 -3.70 2.23
N CYS A 75 -17.21 -3.20 2.47
CA CYS A 75 -16.16 -3.96 3.15
C CYS A 75 -16.55 -4.36 4.58
N GLU A 76 -17.36 -3.56 5.29
CA GLU A 76 -17.92 -3.93 6.59
C GLU A 76 -18.79 -5.18 6.49
N GLN A 77 -19.73 -5.18 5.55
CA GLN A 77 -20.66 -6.27 5.34
C GLN A 77 -19.92 -7.53 4.88
N ILE A 78 -18.96 -7.39 3.95
CA ILE A 78 -18.10 -8.48 3.50
C ILE A 78 -17.34 -9.08 4.70
N LYS A 79 -16.71 -8.26 5.54
CA LYS A 79 -15.97 -8.74 6.72
C LYS A 79 -16.89 -9.50 7.68
N ASN A 80 -18.10 -9.00 7.91
CA ASN A 80 -19.09 -9.66 8.77
C ASN A 80 -19.51 -11.03 8.21
N ILE A 81 -19.78 -11.14 6.90
CA ILE A 81 -20.12 -12.42 6.26
C ILE A 81 -18.98 -13.43 6.41
N LEU A 82 -17.73 -13.00 6.17
CA LEU A 82 -16.56 -13.88 6.31
C LEU A 82 -16.43 -14.39 7.74
N ILE A 83 -16.57 -13.53 8.74
CA ILE A 83 -16.52 -13.92 10.16
C ILE A 83 -17.63 -14.91 10.49
N LEU A 84 -18.87 -14.65 10.07
CA LEU A 84 -20.01 -15.53 10.30
C LEU A 84 -19.83 -16.92 9.66
N LYS A 85 -19.11 -16.98 8.53
CA LYS A 85 -18.76 -18.23 7.84
C LYS A 85 -17.45 -18.86 8.33
N GLY A 86 -16.81 -18.30 9.36
CA GLY A 86 -15.59 -18.85 9.97
C GLY A 86 -14.28 -18.51 9.22
N TYR A 87 -14.31 -17.61 8.25
CA TYR A 87 -13.12 -17.17 7.52
C TYR A 87 -12.42 -16.02 8.24
N THR A 88 -11.13 -16.22 8.54
CA THR A 88 -10.28 -15.23 9.22
C THR A 88 -9.26 -14.56 8.30
N ILE A 89 -9.37 -14.79 6.98
CA ILE A 89 -8.44 -14.25 6.00
C ILE A 89 -8.36 -12.71 6.09
N PRO A 90 -7.15 -12.14 6.23
CA PRO A 90 -6.97 -10.70 6.29
C PRO A 90 -7.38 -9.98 5.00
N LEU A 91 -8.07 -8.85 5.16
CA LEU A 91 -8.49 -8.00 4.05
C LEU A 91 -7.58 -6.77 3.92
N VAL A 92 -7.25 -6.43 2.67
CA VAL A 92 -6.49 -5.23 2.31
C VAL A 92 -7.36 -4.31 1.44
N ALA A 93 -7.59 -3.07 1.88
CA ALA A 93 -8.25 -2.09 1.03
C ALA A 93 -7.26 -1.44 0.05
N ASP A 94 -7.52 -1.50 -1.26
CA ASP A 94 -6.73 -0.85 -2.31
C ASP A 94 -7.26 0.56 -2.60
N ILE A 95 -6.71 1.55 -1.90
CA ILE A 95 -7.09 2.95 -2.04
C ILE A 95 -6.29 3.60 -3.17
N HIS A 96 -6.99 4.30 -4.07
CA HIS A 96 -6.38 5.02 -5.19
C HIS A 96 -6.27 6.53 -4.94
N PHE A 97 -7.40 7.22 -4.76
CA PHE A 97 -7.46 8.69 -4.69
C PHE A 97 -8.65 9.16 -3.83
N TYR A 98 -8.73 8.78 -2.54
CA TYR A 98 -9.81 9.31 -1.67
C TYR A 98 -9.53 9.09 -0.17
N PRO A 99 -8.94 10.08 0.54
CA PRO A 99 -8.68 9.98 1.98
C PRO A 99 -9.92 9.65 2.84
N PRO A 100 -11.13 10.17 2.57
CA PRO A 100 -12.32 9.79 3.35
C PRO A 100 -12.65 8.29 3.29
N ALA A 101 -12.49 7.64 2.13
CA ALA A 101 -12.68 6.19 2.05
C ALA A 101 -11.58 5.41 2.78
N ALA A 102 -10.32 5.88 2.73
CA ALA A 102 -9.25 5.29 3.52
C ALA A 102 -9.58 5.38 5.02
N MET A 103 -9.97 6.55 5.49
CA MET A 103 -10.36 6.75 6.89
C MET A 103 -11.53 5.84 7.27
N ARG A 104 -12.55 5.71 6.41
CA ARG A 104 -13.72 4.86 6.68
C ARG A 104 -13.36 3.37 6.72
N VAL A 105 -12.62 2.87 5.74
CA VAL A 105 -12.43 1.42 5.56
C VAL A 105 -11.50 0.80 6.60
N VAL A 106 -10.56 1.57 7.17
CA VAL A 106 -9.59 1.10 8.19
C VAL A 106 -10.28 0.51 9.43
N ASP A 107 -11.53 0.89 9.69
CA ASP A 107 -12.31 0.31 10.79
C ASP A 107 -12.57 -1.20 10.60
N PHE A 108 -12.57 -1.70 9.35
CA PHE A 108 -13.00 -3.06 9.01
C PHE A 108 -11.94 -3.93 8.38
N VAL A 109 -10.98 -3.33 7.68
CA VAL A 109 -9.90 -4.07 7.03
C VAL A 109 -8.68 -4.19 7.92
N ASP A 110 -7.85 -5.18 7.63
CA ASP A 110 -6.65 -5.49 8.40
C ASP A 110 -5.45 -4.65 7.95
N LYS A 111 -5.50 -4.15 6.71
CA LYS A 111 -4.46 -3.33 6.11
C LYS A 111 -5.03 -2.38 5.05
N VAL A 112 -4.41 -1.22 4.88
CA VAL A 112 -4.67 -0.33 3.75
C VAL A 112 -3.48 -0.25 2.82
N ARG A 113 -3.74 -0.20 1.51
CA ARG A 113 -2.73 0.17 0.52
C ARG A 113 -2.93 1.62 0.11
N ILE A 114 -1.85 2.38 0.15
CA ILE A 114 -1.77 3.72 -0.44
C ILE A 114 -0.81 3.75 -1.63
N ASN A 115 -1.05 4.69 -2.55
CA ASN A 115 -0.15 5.03 -3.65
C ASN A 115 0.35 6.46 -3.44
N PRO A 116 1.64 6.68 -3.10
CA PRO A 116 2.21 8.01 -2.88
C PRO A 116 1.95 9.02 -4.01
N GLY A 117 2.00 8.57 -5.27
CA GLY A 117 1.87 9.45 -6.43
C GLY A 117 0.46 10.00 -6.65
N ASN A 118 -0.53 9.49 -5.90
CA ASN A 118 -1.93 9.84 -6.04
C ASN A 118 -2.62 10.02 -4.68
N PHE A 119 -1.93 9.95 -3.54
CA PHE A 119 -2.64 10.03 -2.26
C PHE A 119 -3.00 11.49 -1.91
N VAL A 120 -2.08 12.41 -2.19
CA VAL A 120 -2.19 13.84 -1.86
C VAL A 120 -2.44 14.69 -3.11
N ASP A 121 -1.78 14.32 -4.22
CA ASP A 121 -1.84 15.06 -5.47
C ASP A 121 -2.92 14.53 -6.37
N LYS A 122 -3.66 15.43 -7.04
CA LYS A 122 -4.47 15.05 -8.20
C LYS A 122 -3.60 14.23 -9.15
N ARG A 123 -4.21 13.29 -9.88
CA ARG A 123 -3.53 12.45 -10.87
C ARG A 123 -2.53 13.29 -11.67
N ALA A 124 -1.27 12.84 -11.72
CA ALA A 124 -0.15 13.53 -12.35
C ALA A 124 -0.58 14.18 -13.66
N SER A 125 -0.40 15.49 -13.73
CA SER A 125 -0.77 16.29 -14.89
C SER A 125 0.36 16.38 -15.91
N PHE A 126 1.55 15.83 -15.56
CA PHE A 126 2.77 15.86 -16.35
C PHE A 126 3.19 17.28 -16.78
N LYS A 127 2.76 18.28 -16.00
CA LYS A 127 3.22 19.65 -16.19
C LYS A 127 4.67 19.75 -15.73
N ILE A 128 5.50 20.35 -16.57
CA ILE A 128 6.85 20.72 -16.20
C ILE A 128 6.73 21.88 -15.22
N ILE A 129 7.13 21.65 -13.97
CA ILE A 129 7.16 22.63 -12.90
C ILE A 129 8.57 22.56 -12.32
N GLU A 130 9.29 23.67 -12.34
CA GLU A 130 10.55 23.74 -11.60
C GLU A 130 10.23 23.75 -10.11
N TYR A 131 10.63 22.68 -9.42
CA TYR A 131 10.60 22.62 -7.97
C TYR A 131 11.98 23.00 -7.46
N ASP A 132 12.08 24.18 -6.85
CA ASP A 132 13.20 24.50 -5.99
C ASP A 132 13.09 23.74 -4.64
N ASN A 133 14.09 23.91 -3.77
CA ASN A 133 14.07 23.23 -2.48
C ASN A 133 12.92 23.69 -1.57
N ALA A 134 12.49 24.95 -1.67
CA ALA A 134 11.43 25.50 -0.84
C ALA A 134 10.05 24.95 -1.24
N SER A 135 9.70 25.04 -2.52
CA SER A 135 8.45 24.50 -3.06
C SER A 135 8.32 22.99 -2.86
N TYR A 136 9.42 22.23 -2.97
CA TYR A 136 9.40 20.81 -2.66
C TYR A 136 9.15 20.54 -1.17
N ALA A 137 9.74 21.33 -0.26
CA ALA A 137 9.48 21.20 1.17
C ALA A 137 8.01 21.49 1.52
N GLU A 138 7.40 22.51 0.91
CA GLU A 138 5.97 22.79 1.08
C GLU A 138 5.06 21.62 0.64
N GLU A 139 5.42 20.93 -0.44
CA GLU A 139 4.70 19.72 -0.86
C GLU A 139 4.83 18.58 0.16
N LEU A 140 6.01 18.43 0.78
CA LEU A 140 6.19 17.44 1.85
C LEU A 140 5.36 17.76 3.08
N GLU A 141 5.23 19.04 3.45
CA GLU A 141 4.37 19.46 4.56
C GLU A 141 2.88 19.14 4.28
N LYS A 142 2.41 19.37 3.05
CA LYS A 142 1.04 19.00 2.63
C LYS A 142 0.79 17.49 2.70
N ILE A 143 1.79 16.69 2.33
CA ILE A 143 1.71 15.23 2.45
C ILE A 143 1.58 14.86 3.91
N GLU A 144 2.42 15.41 4.77
CA GLU A 144 2.40 15.15 6.21
C GLU A 144 1.03 15.49 6.81
N GLU A 145 0.51 16.69 6.55
CA GLU A 145 -0.78 17.15 7.08
C GLU A 145 -1.94 16.20 6.70
N LYS A 146 -2.01 15.79 5.43
CA LYS A 146 -3.11 14.93 4.94
C LYS A 146 -2.95 13.47 5.30
N PHE A 147 -1.72 13.00 5.47
CA PHE A 147 -1.44 11.58 5.70
C PHE A 147 -1.41 11.21 7.19
N THR A 148 -1.00 12.14 8.05
CA THR A 148 -0.91 11.92 9.51
C THR A 148 -2.22 11.38 10.12
N PRO A 149 -3.42 11.90 9.81
CA PRO A 149 -4.67 11.36 10.38
C PRO A 149 -4.90 9.87 10.07
N LEU A 150 -4.49 9.41 8.88
CA LEU A 150 -4.58 8.01 8.51
C LEU A 150 -3.57 7.17 9.29
N ILE A 151 -2.34 7.67 9.46
CA ILE A 151 -1.30 7.01 10.26
C ILE A 151 -1.77 6.83 11.71
N GLU A 152 -2.25 7.90 12.35
CA GLU A 152 -2.71 7.86 13.74
C GLU A 152 -3.87 6.87 13.90
N LYS A 153 -4.83 6.87 12.96
CA LYS A 153 -5.93 5.92 12.97
C LYS A 153 -5.45 4.48 12.80
N CYS A 154 -4.52 4.22 11.87
CA CYS A 154 -3.92 2.90 11.68
C CYS A 154 -3.16 2.44 12.94
N LYS A 155 -2.39 3.32 13.56
CA LYS A 155 -1.66 3.04 14.81
C LYS A 155 -2.61 2.66 15.95
N ARG A 156 -3.67 3.46 16.16
CA ARG A 156 -4.69 3.19 17.19
C ARG A 156 -5.41 1.86 16.98
N LEU A 157 -5.76 1.54 15.75
CA LEU A 157 -6.49 0.33 15.38
C LEU A 157 -5.58 -0.89 15.10
N LYS A 158 -4.26 -0.73 15.26
CA LYS A 158 -3.25 -1.75 14.95
C LYS A 158 -3.40 -2.31 13.53
N ARG A 159 -3.66 -1.42 12.56
CA ARG A 159 -3.74 -1.76 11.13
C ARG A 159 -2.41 -1.47 10.47
N SER A 160 -1.98 -2.38 9.60
CA SER A 160 -0.77 -2.17 8.82
C SER A 160 -1.06 -1.39 7.53
N MET A 161 0.00 -0.93 6.87
CA MET A 161 -0.10 -0.21 5.62
C MET A 161 0.79 -0.83 4.53
N ARG A 162 0.40 -0.70 3.26
CA ARG A 162 1.30 -0.84 2.12
C ARG A 162 1.52 0.52 1.47
N ILE A 163 2.77 0.97 1.43
CA ILE A 163 3.20 2.14 0.65
C ILE A 163 3.71 1.61 -0.69
N GLY A 164 2.90 1.75 -1.74
CA GLY A 164 3.17 1.12 -3.03
C GLY A 164 3.37 2.12 -4.16
N SER A 165 4.61 2.25 -4.62
CA SER A 165 5.01 3.09 -5.76
C SER A 165 4.93 2.29 -7.07
N ASN A 166 4.22 2.85 -8.05
CA ASN A 166 4.14 2.31 -9.40
C ASN A 166 4.85 3.28 -10.35
N HIS A 167 5.72 2.76 -11.22
CA HIS A 167 6.49 3.57 -12.18
C HIS A 167 5.59 4.50 -13.02
N GLY A 168 4.49 3.97 -13.58
CA GLY A 168 3.57 4.75 -14.42
C GLY A 168 2.64 5.72 -13.66
N SER A 169 2.81 5.92 -12.36
CA SER A 169 1.98 6.84 -11.56
C SER A 169 2.77 7.61 -10.52
N LEU A 170 4.02 7.99 -10.82
CA LEU A 170 4.78 8.92 -9.98
C LEU A 170 4.10 10.31 -9.98
N SER A 171 4.20 11.03 -8.86
CA SER A 171 3.64 12.38 -8.73
C SER A 171 4.46 13.40 -9.52
N ASP A 172 3.85 14.53 -9.87
CA ASP A 172 4.53 15.61 -10.60
C ASP A 172 5.80 16.09 -9.84
N ARG A 173 5.78 16.17 -8.50
CA ARG A 173 6.99 16.53 -7.71
C ARG A 173 8.13 15.54 -7.87
N ILE A 174 7.82 14.23 -7.93
CA ILE A 174 8.84 13.18 -8.05
C ILE A 174 9.37 13.18 -9.48
N MET A 175 8.47 13.26 -10.47
CA MET A 175 8.83 13.30 -11.88
C MET A 175 9.74 14.48 -12.21
N ASN A 176 9.43 15.67 -11.71
CA ASN A 176 10.24 16.86 -12.00
C ASN A 176 11.60 16.85 -11.26
N ARG A 177 11.68 16.27 -10.06
CA ARG A 177 12.93 16.28 -9.26
C ARG A 177 13.86 15.10 -9.53
N TYR A 178 13.31 13.89 -9.71
CA TYR A 178 14.08 12.65 -9.84
C TYR A 178 13.88 11.94 -11.19
N GLY A 179 12.96 12.43 -12.01
CA GLY A 179 12.61 11.79 -13.28
C GLY A 179 11.86 10.47 -13.14
N ASP A 180 11.54 9.88 -14.28
CA ASP A 180 11.01 8.52 -14.38
C ASP A 180 12.14 7.50 -14.20
N THR A 181 12.63 7.38 -12.97
CA THR A 181 13.82 6.58 -12.62
C THR A 181 13.54 5.62 -11.46
N PRO A 182 14.34 4.54 -11.31
CA PRO A 182 14.28 3.69 -10.11
C PRO A 182 14.44 4.49 -8.80
N GLN A 183 15.28 5.53 -8.82
CA GLN A 183 15.46 6.43 -7.69
C GLN A 183 14.19 7.25 -7.40
N GLY A 184 13.52 7.77 -8.44
CA GLY A 184 12.23 8.44 -8.29
C GLY A 184 11.16 7.53 -7.68
N MET A 185 11.10 6.26 -8.11
CA MET A 185 10.20 5.27 -7.50
C MET A 185 10.47 5.07 -6.01
N LEU A 186 11.74 4.97 -5.64
CA LEU A 186 12.17 4.80 -4.25
C LEU A 186 11.81 6.03 -3.42
N GLU A 187 12.18 7.22 -3.87
CA GLU A 187 11.92 8.47 -3.14
C GLU A 187 10.42 8.72 -2.95
N SER A 188 9.60 8.43 -3.96
CA SER A 188 8.14 8.47 -3.86
C SER A 188 7.60 7.66 -2.66
N ALA A 189 8.17 6.48 -2.40
CA ALA A 189 7.80 5.69 -1.24
C ALA A 189 8.45 6.19 0.07
N LEU A 190 9.70 6.66 0.01
CA LEU A 190 10.44 7.12 1.19
C LEU A 190 9.88 8.41 1.79
N GLU A 191 9.33 9.32 1.00
CA GLU A 191 8.63 10.51 1.50
C GLU A 191 7.54 10.13 2.52
N PHE A 192 6.68 9.17 2.16
CA PHE A 192 5.62 8.69 3.04
C PHE A 192 6.16 7.89 4.23
N ALA A 193 7.24 7.13 4.02
CA ALA A 193 7.88 6.38 5.10
C ALA A 193 8.49 7.30 6.17
N ARG A 194 9.07 8.44 5.77
CA ARG A 194 9.60 9.46 6.69
C ARG A 194 8.47 10.04 7.55
N VAL A 195 7.30 10.30 6.96
CA VAL A 195 6.11 10.75 7.72
C VAL A 195 5.63 9.67 8.71
N CYS A 196 5.58 8.40 8.29
CA CYS A 196 5.27 7.28 9.19
C CYS A 196 6.26 7.22 10.37
N GLN A 197 7.57 7.33 10.11
CA GLN A 197 8.61 7.30 11.14
C GLN A 197 8.52 8.49 12.10
N LYS A 198 8.24 9.71 11.60
CA LYS A 198 8.03 10.91 12.43
C LYS A 198 6.85 10.74 13.39
N ASN A 199 5.83 9.97 12.99
CA ASN A 199 4.66 9.62 13.80
C ASN A 199 4.83 8.31 14.59
N ASP A 200 6.05 7.76 14.64
CA ASP A 200 6.37 6.50 15.32
C ASP A 200 5.44 5.35 14.89
N TYR A 201 5.18 5.26 13.58
CA TYR A 201 4.40 4.18 12.98
C TYR A 201 5.30 3.34 12.08
N HIS A 202 5.48 2.07 12.44
CA HIS A 202 6.43 1.17 11.80
C HIS A 202 5.78 -0.06 11.14
N ASP A 203 4.45 -0.13 11.15
CA ASP A 203 3.69 -1.28 10.65
C ASP A 203 3.33 -1.10 9.17
N PHE A 204 4.32 -0.77 8.35
CA PHE A 204 4.16 -0.59 6.90
C PHE A 204 5.09 -1.48 6.08
N ILE A 205 4.64 -1.81 4.86
CA ILE A 205 5.35 -2.65 3.89
C ILE A 205 5.46 -1.89 2.57
N PHE A 206 6.57 -2.02 1.88
CA PHE A 206 6.77 -1.42 0.56
C PHE A 206 6.38 -2.33 -0.60
N SER A 207 6.04 -1.71 -1.73
CA SER A 207 6.06 -2.40 -3.03
C SER A 207 6.52 -1.44 -4.12
N MET A 208 7.46 -1.88 -4.95
CA MET A 208 7.91 -1.18 -6.15
C MET A 208 7.47 -1.99 -7.36
N LYS A 209 6.68 -1.39 -8.26
CA LYS A 209 6.15 -2.09 -9.44
C LYS A 209 6.46 -1.33 -10.72
N SER A 210 6.98 -2.04 -11.70
CA SER A 210 7.20 -1.53 -13.06
C SER A 210 6.83 -2.63 -14.07
N SER A 211 6.38 -2.24 -15.26
CA SER A 211 6.24 -3.14 -16.40
C SER A 211 7.60 -3.55 -16.98
N ASN A 212 8.66 -2.81 -16.67
CA ASN A 212 10.03 -3.16 -17.01
C ASN A 212 10.69 -3.93 -15.84
N PRO A 213 11.02 -5.23 -16.02
CA PRO A 213 11.64 -6.03 -14.97
C PRO A 213 12.99 -5.48 -14.47
N GLN A 214 13.80 -4.85 -15.33
CA GLN A 214 15.09 -4.29 -14.94
C GLN A 214 14.92 -3.11 -13.97
N VAL A 215 13.97 -2.21 -14.26
CA VAL A 215 13.61 -1.10 -13.37
C VAL A 215 13.15 -1.62 -12.01
N MET A 216 12.32 -2.68 -12.01
CA MET A 216 11.84 -3.30 -10.78
C MET A 216 12.98 -3.87 -9.93
N VAL A 217 13.93 -4.59 -10.56
CA VAL A 217 15.10 -5.14 -9.85
C VAL A 217 15.97 -4.02 -9.27
N HIS A 218 16.24 -2.96 -10.06
CA HIS A 218 17.04 -1.83 -9.60
C HIS A 218 16.37 -1.03 -8.48
N ALA A 219 15.05 -0.91 -8.48
CA ALA A 219 14.32 -0.19 -7.43
C ALA A 219 14.25 -0.96 -6.08
N LEU A 220 14.51 -2.27 -6.09
CA LEU A 220 14.42 -3.15 -4.92
C LEU A 220 15.78 -3.61 -4.38
N SER A 221 16.87 -3.29 -5.08
CA SER A 221 18.25 -3.66 -4.72
C SER A 221 18.97 -2.52 -4.00
#